data_AF-A0A1A2PC41-F1
#
_entry.id   AF-A0A1A2PC41-F1
#
_cell.length_a   1.000
_cell.length_b   1.000
_cell.length_c   1.000
_cell.angle_alpha   90.00
_cell.angle_beta   90.00
_cell.angle_gamma   90.00
#
_symmetry.space_group_name_H-M   'P 1'
#
loop_
_entity.id
_entity.type
_entity.pdbx_description
1 polymer ?
#
loop_
_entity_poly.entity_id
_entity_poly.type
_entity_poly.pdbx_seq_one_letter_code
_entity_poly.pdbx_strand_id
1 'polypeptide(L)' 'MSIIRTLPSGTVRPHLTFSVGTHFCLGSALARLEGRVALEEILKRFTEWEVDLANATLSPTSTVRGWECMPALVPR' A
#
# COMPACT_ATOMS: atom_id res chain seq x y z
N MET A 1 10.17 17.34 4.95
CA MET A 1 9.60 16.79 3.70
C MET A 1 8.26 16.15 4.05
N SER A 2 7.15 16.89 3.92
CA SER A 2 5.80 16.45 4.35
C SER A 2 5.03 15.96 3.12
N ILE A 3 4.87 14.63 2.99
CA ILE A 3 4.19 13.99 1.84
C ILE A 3 2.74 13.59 2.15
N ILE A 4 2.29 13.61 3.40
CA ILE A 4 0.90 13.23 3.72
C ILE A 4 -0.01 14.45 3.64
N ARG A 5 -0.29 14.91 2.41
CA ARG A 5 -1.42 15.82 2.17
C ARG A 5 -2.69 15.01 2.35
N THR A 6 -3.32 15.10 3.52
CA THR A 6 -4.67 14.59 3.73
C THR A 6 -5.61 15.38 2.83
N LEU A 7 -6.10 14.74 1.76
CA LEU A 7 -7.20 15.28 0.98
C LEU A 7 -8.47 15.28 1.87
N PRO A 8 -9.35 16.28 1.76
CA PRO A 8 -10.63 16.26 2.45
C PRO A 8 -11.38 14.98 2.08
N SER A 9 -12.22 14.46 2.99
CA SER A 9 -12.98 13.22 2.83
C SER A 9 -14.01 13.32 1.69
N GLY A 10 -13.50 13.31 0.45
CA GLY A 10 -14.30 13.16 -0.74
C GLY A 10 -14.91 11.77 -0.77
N THR A 11 -16.07 11.66 -1.40
CA THR A 11 -16.73 10.38 -1.67
C THR A 11 -15.71 9.40 -2.27
N VAL A 12 -15.41 8.32 -1.54
CA VAL A 12 -14.54 7.26 -2.04
C VAL A 12 -15.21 6.65 -3.27
N ARG A 13 -14.55 6.76 -4.42
CA ARG A 13 -15.07 6.19 -5.67
C ARG A 13 -15.07 4.66 -5.54
N PRO A 14 -16.15 3.98 -5.97
CA PRO A 14 -16.16 2.52 -6.06
C PRO A 14 -14.97 2.04 -6.91
N HIS A 15 -14.28 0.99 -6.45
CA HIS A 15 -13.11 0.42 -7.11
C HIS A 15 -13.25 -1.10 -7.26
N LEU A 16 -12.58 -1.67 -8.26
CA LEU A 16 -12.66 -3.11 -8.59
C LEU A 16 -11.54 -3.96 -7.99
N THR A 17 -10.73 -3.42 -7.08
CA THR A 17 -9.61 -4.15 -6.44
C THR A 17 -10.04 -5.46 -5.78
N PHE A 18 -11.26 -5.52 -5.23
CA PHE A 18 -11.82 -6.72 -4.59
C PHE A 18 -12.83 -7.46 -5.48
N SER A 19 -12.87 -7.16 -6.79
CA SER A 19 -13.86 -7.68 -7.73
C SER A 19 -15.32 -7.38 -7.30
N VAL A 20 -16.29 -8.01 -7.95
CA VAL A 20 -17.74 -7.95 -7.68
C VAL A 20 -18.39 -9.30 -8.00
N GLY A 21 -19.60 -9.55 -7.48
CA GLY A 21 -20.39 -10.76 -7.78
C GLY A 21 -19.85 -12.04 -7.15
N THR A 22 -20.00 -13.18 -7.82
CA THR A 22 -19.63 -14.51 -7.31
C THR A 22 -18.14 -14.64 -6.97
N HIS A 23 -17.28 -13.85 -7.61
CA HIS A 23 -15.84 -13.81 -7.34
C HIS A 23 -15.42 -12.61 -6.49
N PHE A 24 -16.34 -12.01 -5.74
CA PHE A 24 -16.00 -10.97 -4.77
C PHE A 24 -14.98 -11.51 -3.76
N CYS A 25 -13.96 -10.71 -3.48
CA CYS A 25 -12.85 -11.12 -2.63
C CYS A 25 -13.36 -11.44 -1.21
N LEU A 26 -13.33 -12.73 -0.87
CA LEU A 26 -13.66 -13.24 0.46
C LEU A 26 -12.80 -12.56 1.55
N GLY A 27 -11.54 -12.24 1.23
CA GLY A 27 -10.60 -11.58 2.13
C GLY A 27 -10.70 -10.05 2.18
N SER A 28 -11.67 -9.40 1.53
CA SER A 28 -11.71 -7.94 1.43
C SER A 28 -11.75 -7.22 2.78
N ALA A 29 -12.43 -7.77 3.79
CA ALA A 29 -12.44 -7.22 5.15
C ALA A 29 -11.08 -7.37 5.84
N LEU A 30 -10.46 -8.54 5.71
CA LEU A 30 -9.15 -8.83 6.31
C LEU A 30 -8.06 -7.97 5.67
N ALA A 31 -8.00 -7.90 4.34
CA ALA A 31 -7.02 -7.09 3.61
C ALA A 31 -7.12 -5.59 3.98
N ARG A 32 -8.33 -5.07 4.24
CA ARG A 32 -8.52 -3.69 4.72
C ARG A 32 -8.01 -3.51 6.14
N LEU A 33 -8.24 -4.48 7.02
CA LEU A 33 -7.74 -4.45 8.40
C LEU A 33 -6.21 -4.50 8.41
N GLU A 34 -5.61 -5.46 7.72
CA GLU A 34 -4.16 -5.63 7.60
C GLU A 34 -3.52 -4.39 6.99
N GLY A 35 -4.06 -3.88 5.87
CA GLY A 35 -3.56 -2.68 5.22
C GLY A 35 -3.60 -1.45 6.13
N ARG A 36 -4.69 -1.29 6.91
CA ARG A 36 -4.79 -0.20 7.90
C ARG A 36 -3.71 -0.34 8.97
N VAL A 37 -3.63 -1.49 9.64
CA VAL A 37 -2.67 -1.71 10.74
C VAL A 37 -1.23 -1.57 10.22
N ALA A 38 -0.91 -2.17 9.08
CA ALA A 38 0.42 -2.08 8.49
C ALA A 38 0.81 -0.63 8.17
N LEU A 39 -0.07 0.12 7.50
CA LEU A 39 0.21 1.52 7.16
C LEU A 39 0.30 2.41 8.41
N GLU A 40 -0.61 2.27 9.36
CA GLU A 40 -0.60 3.05 10.61
C GLU A 40 0.66 2.80 11.42
N GLU A 41 1.02 1.54 11.67
CA GLU A 41 2.16 1.21 12.51
C GLU A 41 3.51 1.47 11.83
N ILE A 42 3.64 1.21 10.52
CA ILE A 42 4.86 1.50 9.77
C ILE A 42 5.10 3.01 9.75
N LEU A 43 4.09 3.81 9.39
CA LEU A 43 4.23 5.27 9.29
C LEU A 43 4.43 5.94 10.66
N LYS A 44 3.87 5.37 11.73
CA LYS A 44 4.08 5.84 13.10
C LYS A 44 5.47 5.50 13.62
N ARG A 45 5.99 4.31 13.31
CA ARG A 45 7.29 3.82 13.81
C ARG A 45 8.47 4.40 13.02
N PHE A 46 8.33 4.53 11.71
CA PHE A 46 9.38 4.97 10.81
C PHE A 46 8.96 6.29 10.15
N THR A 47 9.14 7.39 10.89
CA THR A 47 8.73 8.73 10.44
C THR A 47 9.65 9.28 9.35
N GLU A 48 10.89 8.80 9.29
CA GLU A 48 11.88 9.14 8.27
C GLU A 48 12.43 7.86 7.67
N TRP A 49 12.44 7.80 6.33
CA TRP A 49 12.94 6.68 5.56
C TRP A 49 13.15 7.12 4.11
N GLU A 50 14.07 6.48 3.42
CA GLU A 50 14.35 6.67 2.00
C GLU A 50 14.14 5.37 1.24
N VAL A 51 13.52 5.45 0.06
CA VAL A 51 13.35 4.29 -0.81
C VAL A 51 14.48 4.28 -1.83
N ASP A 52 15.20 3.16 -1.89
CA ASP A 52 16.20 2.92 -2.92
C ASP A 52 15.51 2.43 -4.19
N LEU A 53 15.01 3.39 -4.99
CA LEU A 53 14.36 3.10 -6.26
C LEU A 53 15.32 2.55 -7.32
N ALA A 54 16.63 2.78 -7.18
CA ALA A 54 17.62 2.28 -8.12
C ALA A 54 17.79 0.75 -8.02
N ASN A 55 17.62 0.21 -6.80
CA ASN A 55 17.64 -1.23 -6.55
C ASN A 55 16.23 -1.85 -6.39
N ALA A 56 15.17 -1.07 -6.61
CA ALA A 56 13.80 -1.58 -6.59
C ALA A 56 13.48 -2.34 -7.88
N THR A 57 12.90 -3.53 -7.73
CA THR A 57 12.53 -4.41 -8.85
C THR A 57 11.02 -4.64 -8.85
N LEU A 58 10.35 -4.24 -9.93
CA LEU A 58 8.92 -4.50 -10.10
C LEU A 58 8.68 -5.99 -10.33
N SER A 59 7.59 -6.50 -9.75
CA SER A 59 7.14 -7.86 -10.06
C SER A 59 6.79 -7.97 -11.54
N PRO A 60 7.28 -9.01 -12.25
CA PRO A 60 7.03 -9.17 -13.69
C PRO A 60 5.62 -9.68 -13.99
N THR A 61 4.80 -9.97 -12.98
CA THR A 61 3.47 -10.54 -13.18
C THR A 61 2.47 -9.52 -13.73
N SER A 62 1.56 -9.99 -14.58
CA SER A 62 0.45 -9.18 -15.12
C SER A 62 -0.80 -9.20 -14.22
N THR A 63 -0.89 -10.18 -13.31
CA THR A 63 -2.07 -10.41 -12.45
C THR A 63 -2.04 -9.60 -11.16
N VAL A 64 -0.86 -9.32 -10.61
CA VAL A 64 -0.68 -8.54 -9.38
C VAL A 64 0.33 -7.45 -9.62
N ARG A 65 -0.07 -6.19 -9.39
CA ARG A 65 0.85 -5.05 -9.45
C ARG A 65 1.53 -4.86 -8.10
N GLY A 66 2.85 -4.84 -8.11
CA GLY A 66 3.66 -4.64 -6.91
C GLY A 66 5.16 -4.75 -7.19
N TRP A 67 5.94 -4.73 -6.11
CA TRP A 67 7.39 -4.85 -6.14
C TRP A 67 7.80 -6.26 -5.73
N GLU A 68 8.71 -6.87 -6.47
CA GLU A 68 9.43 -8.07 -6.03
C GLU A 68 10.46 -7.69 -4.97
N CYS A 69 11.10 -6.53 -5.12
CA CYS A 69 11.97 -5.93 -4.14
C CYS A 69 11.79 -4.40 -4.12
N MET A 70 11.69 -3.79 -2.94
CA MET A 70 11.69 -2.34 -2.76
C MET A 70 12.44 -2.01 -1.47
N PRO A 71 13.78 -1.89 -1.52
CA PRO A 71 14.56 -1.61 -0.32
C PRO A 71 14.24 -0.22 0.24
N ALA A 72 14.08 -0.15 1.57
CA ALA A 72 13.88 1.08 2.31
C ALA A 72 14.96 1.21 3.39
N LEU A 73 15.57 2.39 3.47
CA LEU A 73 16.60 2.75 4.43
C LEU A 73 15.96 3.63 5.52
N VAL A 74 16.16 3.25 6.78
CA VAL A 74 15.70 4.04 7.92
C VAL A 74 16.91 4.71 8.55
N PRO A 75 17.01 6.05 8.54
CA PRO A 75 18.04 6.78 9.28
C PRO A 75 17.98 6.39 10.77
N ARG A 76 19.15 6.20 11.38
CA ARG A 76 19.25 5.80 12.80
C ARG A 76 18.94 6.97 13.74
#